data_AF-A0A9P8FTV5-F1
#
_entry.id   AF-A0A9P8FTV5-F1
#
_cell.length_a   1.000
_cell.length_b   1.000
_cell.length_c   1.000
_cell.angle_alpha   90.00
_cell.angle_beta   90.00
_cell.angle_gamma   90.00
#
_symmetry.space_group_name_H-M   'P 1'
#
loop_
_entity.id
_entity.type
_entity.pdbx_description
1 polymer ?
#
loop_
_entity_poly.entity_id
_entity_poly.type
_entity_poly.pdbx_seq_one_letter_code
_entity_poly.pdbx_strand_id
1 'polypeptide(L)'
;KSNSPIWTAAHQTTQDLANRASTLRDQPIGLLSYLSKFRSWMQGEAEKDRDSSYEISNLGVFDPTADAQKGSWDVESMFFAQPANVMGSCLAFNVVTKKGGDTTISLTWQTGTLGLKKEQEFVSFVCQLLEKYFGEVA
;
A
#
# COMPACT_ATOMS: atom_id res chain seq x y z
N LYS A 1 -29.14 -2.98 1.56
CA LYS A 1 -28.16 -1.87 1.41
C LYS A 1 -27.51 -1.70 2.76
N SER A 2 -26.31 -2.25 2.93
CA SER A 2 -25.75 -2.56 4.24
C SER A 2 -25.20 -1.31 4.93
N ASN A 3 -25.82 -0.91 6.05
CA ASN A 3 -25.27 0.08 7.00
C ASN A 3 -24.12 -0.54 7.82
N SER A 4 -23.22 -1.29 7.19
CA SER A 4 -22.08 -1.87 7.91
C SER A 4 -21.09 -0.76 8.26
N PRO A 5 -20.66 -0.64 9.53
CA PRO A 5 -19.68 0.36 9.93
C PRO A 5 -18.41 0.38 9.06
N ILE A 6 -17.99 -0.78 8.53
CA ILE A 6 -16.81 -0.87 7.67
C ILE A 6 -17.02 -0.21 6.30
N TRP A 7 -18.21 -0.34 5.71
CA TRP A 7 -18.52 0.28 4.42
C TRP A 7 -18.67 1.79 4.56
N THR A 8 -19.20 2.26 5.69
CA THR A 8 -19.22 3.69 6.02
C THR A 8 -17.79 4.24 6.15
N ALA A 9 -16.91 3.55 6.87
CA ALA A 9 -15.51 3.96 7.01
C ALA A 9 -14.77 3.95 5.65
N ALA A 10 -14.92 2.88 4.87
CA ALA A 10 -14.31 2.76 3.55
C ALA A 10 -14.77 3.87 2.59
N HIS A 11 -16.06 4.21 2.61
CA HIS A 11 -16.61 5.31 1.82
C HIS A 11 -16.00 6.66 2.25
N GLN A 12 -15.94 6.92 3.55
CA GLN A 12 -15.33 8.16 4.08
C GLN A 12 -13.86 8.27 3.67
N THR A 13 -13.05 7.21 3.86
CA THR A 13 -11.64 7.19 3.43
C THR A 13 -11.50 7.44 1.94
N THR A 14 -12.36 6.84 1.11
CA THR A 14 -12.35 7.05 -0.34
C THR A 14 -12.64 8.51 -0.70
N GLN A 15 -13.62 9.14 -0.04
CA GLN A 15 -13.91 10.56 -0.24
C GLN A 15 -12.75 11.45 0.19
N ASP A 16 -12.11 11.16 1.33
CA ASP A 16 -10.96 11.93 1.81
C ASP A 16 -9.78 11.82 0.85
N LEU A 17 -9.48 10.62 0.35
CA LEU A 17 -8.45 10.40 -0.66
C LEU A 17 -8.75 11.16 -1.96
N ALA A 18 -9.99 11.10 -2.46
CA ALA A 18 -10.39 11.82 -3.67
C ALA A 18 -10.26 13.35 -3.49
N ASN A 19 -10.70 13.87 -2.34
CA ASN A 19 -10.57 15.28 -2.00
C ASN A 19 -9.09 15.72 -1.98
N ARG A 20 -8.21 14.95 -1.33
CA ARG A 20 -6.77 15.25 -1.28
C ARG A 20 -6.10 15.13 -2.65
N ALA A 21 -6.46 14.15 -3.45
CA ALA A 21 -5.90 13.93 -4.79
C ALA A 21 -6.34 14.99 -5.82
N SER A 22 -7.48 15.66 -5.59
CA SER A 22 -8.03 16.66 -6.52
C SER A 22 -7.29 17.99 -6.56
N THR A 23 -6.30 18.21 -5.69
CA THR A 23 -5.55 19.47 -5.60
C THR A 23 -4.04 19.26 -5.76
N LEU A 24 -3.40 20.18 -6.50
CA LEU A 24 -1.94 20.26 -6.62
C LEU A 24 -1.33 21.30 -5.65
N ARG A 25 -2.14 21.87 -4.75
CA ARG A 25 -1.65 22.80 -3.72
C ARG A 25 -1.01 22.06 -2.56
N ASP A 26 -0.03 22.69 -1.94
CA ASP A 26 0.67 22.21 -0.73
C ASP A 26 1.27 20.81 -0.88
N GLN A 27 1.77 20.48 -2.07
CA GLN A 27 2.41 19.20 -2.36
C GLN A 27 3.91 19.28 -2.03
N PRO A 28 4.41 18.58 -0.98
CA PRO A 28 5.81 18.66 -0.58
C PRO A 28 6.77 18.20 -1.67
N ILE A 29 6.32 17.32 -2.58
CA ILE A 29 7.11 16.84 -3.71
C ILE A 29 7.58 17.99 -4.63
N GLY A 30 6.77 19.04 -4.81
CA GLY A 30 7.15 20.20 -5.61
C GLY A 30 8.30 21.00 -4.97
N LEU A 31 8.44 20.91 -3.65
CA LEU A 31 9.51 21.59 -2.90
C LEU A 31 10.88 20.92 -3.12
N LEU A 32 10.92 19.66 -3.58
CA LEU A 32 12.18 18.98 -3.87
C LEU A 32 13.02 19.70 -4.93
N SER A 33 12.38 20.43 -5.85
CA SER A 33 13.07 21.24 -6.87
C SER A 33 13.92 22.37 -6.30
N TYR A 34 13.65 22.81 -5.06
CA TYR A 34 14.39 23.86 -4.37
C TYR A 34 15.50 23.32 -3.46
N LEU A 35 15.67 21.99 -3.37
CA LEU A 35 16.72 21.38 -2.56
C LEU A 35 18.08 21.44 -3.29
N SER A 36 19.00 22.24 -2.76
CA SER A 36 20.35 22.38 -3.31
C SER A 36 21.27 21.18 -3.00
N LYS A 37 21.02 20.47 -1.90
CA LYS A 37 21.85 19.33 -1.42
C LYS A 37 20.99 18.10 -1.15
N PHE A 38 20.44 17.51 -2.21
CA PHE A 38 19.52 16.37 -2.12
C PHE A 38 20.06 15.21 -1.29
N ARG A 39 21.32 14.79 -1.51
CA ARG A 39 21.91 13.66 -0.77
C ARG A 39 21.97 13.90 0.74
N SER A 40 22.45 15.07 1.17
CA SER A 40 22.55 15.39 2.60
C SER A 40 21.17 15.51 3.24
N TRP A 41 20.19 16.03 2.51
CA TRP A 41 18.80 16.05 2.97
C TRP A 41 18.25 14.63 3.17
N MET A 42 18.39 13.75 2.17
CA MET A 42 17.98 12.34 2.29
C MET A 42 18.66 11.60 3.44
N GLN A 43 19.95 11.88 3.69
CA GLN A 43 20.67 11.31 4.83
C GLN A 43 20.08 11.79 6.17
N GLY A 44 19.79 13.09 6.28
CA GLY A 44 19.17 13.64 7.49
C GLY A 44 17.75 13.13 7.74
N GLU A 45 16.96 12.90 6.70
CA GLU A 45 15.65 12.24 6.85
C GLU A 45 15.82 10.81 7.42
N ALA A 46 16.93 10.12 7.15
CA ALA A 46 17.14 8.72 7.53
C ALA A 46 17.46 8.53 9.01
N GLU A 47 17.85 9.64 9.63
CA GLU A 47 18.14 9.73 11.05
C GLU A 47 16.90 10.11 11.87
N LYS A 48 15.77 10.43 11.22
CA LYS A 48 14.53 10.78 11.90
C LYS A 48 13.73 9.53 12.28
N ASP A 49 12.92 9.69 13.32
CA ASP A 49 11.87 8.73 13.64
C ASP A 49 10.83 8.68 12.51
N ARG A 50 10.28 7.49 12.29
CA ARG A 50 9.17 7.29 11.34
C ARG A 50 7.95 8.08 11.81
N ASP A 51 7.29 8.76 10.88
CA ASP A 51 6.07 9.54 11.13
C ASP A 51 4.78 8.72 11.00
N SER A 52 4.91 7.46 10.56
CA SER A 52 3.80 6.61 10.15
C SER A 52 4.05 5.13 10.48
N SER A 53 2.99 4.46 10.94
CA SER A 53 3.06 3.03 11.32
C SER A 53 3.01 2.11 10.11
N TYR A 54 2.14 2.44 9.14
CA TYR A 54 1.96 1.65 7.94
C TYR A 54 1.61 2.52 6.73
N GLU A 55 1.89 2.00 5.54
CA GLU A 55 1.40 2.54 4.28
C GLU A 55 0.61 1.48 3.52
N ILE A 56 -0.29 1.95 2.66
CA ILE A 56 -1.02 1.10 1.71
C ILE A 56 -0.76 1.64 0.32
N SER A 57 -0.16 0.81 -0.52
CA SER A 57 0.06 1.06 -1.93
C SER A 57 -0.82 0.12 -2.73
N ASN A 58 -1.74 0.67 -3.53
CA ASN A 58 -2.77 -0.11 -4.21
C ASN A 58 -2.77 0.20 -5.71
N LEU A 59 -2.48 -0.82 -6.52
CA LEU A 59 -2.49 -0.71 -7.99
C LEU A 59 -3.90 -0.85 -8.58
N GLY A 60 -4.90 -1.17 -7.75
CA GLY A 60 -6.28 -1.36 -8.15
C GLY A 60 -6.47 -2.66 -8.94
N VAL A 61 -7.45 -2.61 -9.85
CA VAL A 61 -7.82 -3.75 -10.69
C VAL A 61 -7.06 -3.69 -11.99
N PHE A 62 -6.16 -4.64 -12.20
CA PHE A 62 -5.47 -4.86 -13.46
C PHE A 62 -6.29 -5.78 -14.36
N ASP A 63 -6.56 -5.34 -15.59
CA ASP A 63 -7.25 -6.12 -16.61
C ASP A 63 -6.26 -6.57 -17.69
N PRO A 64 -5.74 -7.83 -17.62
CA PRO A 64 -4.82 -8.33 -18.63
C PRO A 64 -5.45 -8.48 -20.02
N THR A 65 -6.78 -8.47 -20.10
CA THR A 65 -7.52 -8.72 -21.33
C THR A 65 -8.04 -7.45 -22.00
N ALA A 66 -7.87 -6.27 -21.38
CA ALA A 66 -8.43 -5.01 -21.86
C ALA A 66 -8.10 -4.71 -23.33
N ASP A 67 -6.88 -5.06 -23.75
CA ASP A 67 -6.38 -4.88 -25.12
C ASP A 67 -5.98 -6.21 -25.80
N ALA A 68 -6.41 -7.36 -25.26
CA ALA A 68 -5.99 -8.66 -25.76
C ALA A 68 -6.66 -9.02 -27.10
N GLN A 69 -5.86 -9.51 -28.05
CA GLN A 69 -6.37 -10.10 -29.29
C GLN A 69 -6.68 -11.58 -29.10
N LYS A 70 -7.44 -12.15 -30.04
CA LYS A 70 -7.78 -13.57 -30.03
C LYS A 70 -6.51 -14.41 -30.13
N GLY A 71 -6.25 -15.23 -29.11
CA GLY A 71 -5.06 -16.07 -29.00
C GLY A 71 -3.89 -15.44 -28.25
N SER A 72 -4.06 -14.26 -27.64
CA SER A 72 -3.08 -13.67 -26.73
C SER A 72 -2.88 -14.52 -25.47
N TRP A 73 -1.68 -14.42 -24.88
CA TRP A 73 -1.38 -14.94 -23.56
C TRP A 73 -2.17 -14.16 -22.49
N ASP A 74 -2.59 -14.84 -21.42
CA ASP A 74 -3.27 -14.23 -20.27
C ASP A 74 -2.35 -14.21 -19.05
N VAL A 75 -2.62 -13.29 -18.11
CA VAL A 75 -2.00 -13.26 -16.79
C VAL A 75 -2.88 -14.05 -15.84
N GLU A 76 -2.36 -15.15 -15.32
CA GLU A 76 -3.08 -15.99 -14.35
C GLU A 76 -3.20 -15.31 -12.99
N SER A 77 -2.11 -14.74 -12.48
CA SER A 77 -2.03 -14.10 -11.17
C SER A 77 -1.07 -12.92 -11.17
N MET A 78 -1.21 -12.04 -10.16
CA MET A 78 -0.33 -10.90 -9.98
C MET A 78 0.16 -10.83 -8.55
N PHE A 79 1.43 -10.48 -8.39
CA PHE A 79 2.05 -10.20 -7.11
C PHE A 79 2.74 -8.84 -7.18
N PHE A 80 2.43 -7.98 -6.23
CA PHE A 80 3.03 -6.65 -6.12
C PHE A 80 3.71 -6.53 -4.76
N ALA A 81 4.96 -6.07 -4.75
CA ALA A 81 5.72 -5.81 -3.53
C ALA A 81 6.69 -4.65 -3.74
N GLN A 82 6.95 -3.92 -2.67
CA GLN A 82 7.94 -2.85 -2.61
C GLN A 82 9.09 -3.25 -1.67
N PRO A 83 10.31 -2.72 -1.86
CA PRO A 83 11.36 -2.88 -0.86
C PRO A 83 10.92 -2.36 0.51
N ALA A 84 11.50 -2.91 1.57
CA ALA A 84 11.26 -2.40 2.92
C ALA A 84 11.67 -0.92 3.04
N ASN A 85 10.80 -0.11 3.64
CA ASN A 85 11.03 1.32 3.77
C ASN A 85 12.03 1.65 4.87
N VAL A 86 13.15 2.24 4.47
CA VAL A 86 14.14 2.81 5.41
C VAL A 86 13.61 4.12 6.00
N MET A 87 12.95 4.92 5.18
CA MET A 87 12.58 6.32 5.44
C MET A 87 11.09 6.54 5.71
N GLY A 88 10.28 5.58 5.28
CA GLY A 88 8.82 5.68 5.29
C GLY A 88 8.19 4.82 6.38
N SER A 89 6.95 4.43 6.14
CA SER A 89 6.16 3.63 7.06
C SER A 89 6.83 2.31 7.44
N CYS A 90 6.61 1.88 8.68
CA CYS A 90 7.21 0.67 9.22
C CYS A 90 6.73 -0.61 8.52
N LEU A 91 5.45 -0.67 8.19
CA LEU A 91 4.81 -1.74 7.43
C LEU A 91 4.33 -1.19 6.08
N ALA A 92 4.63 -1.88 4.99
CA ALA A 92 4.10 -1.54 3.67
C ALA A 92 3.18 -2.65 3.15
N PHE A 93 1.89 -2.33 3.00
CA PHE A 93 0.89 -3.19 2.40
C PHE A 93 0.79 -2.87 0.91
N ASN A 94 1.04 -3.86 0.06
CA ASN A 94 1.03 -3.72 -1.38
C ASN A 94 -0.13 -4.54 -1.95
N VAL A 95 -1.10 -3.88 -2.59
CA VAL A 95 -2.36 -4.49 -3.04
C VAL A 95 -2.46 -4.45 -4.56
N VAL A 96 -2.86 -5.58 -5.15
CA VAL A 96 -3.21 -5.69 -6.56
C VAL A 96 -4.32 -6.70 -6.76
N THR A 97 -5.27 -6.39 -7.64
CA THR A 97 -6.36 -7.31 -8.01
C THR A 97 -6.28 -7.62 -9.49
N LYS A 98 -6.25 -8.91 -9.86
CA LYS A 98 -6.45 -9.30 -11.27
C LYS A 98 -7.95 -9.29 -11.56
N LYS A 99 -8.38 -8.66 -12.64
CA LYS A 99 -9.79 -8.68 -13.06
C LYS A 99 -10.23 -10.12 -13.32
N GLY A 100 -11.31 -10.54 -12.65
CA GLY A 100 -11.82 -11.91 -12.74
C GLY A 100 -10.96 -12.95 -12.02
N GLY A 101 -9.99 -12.53 -11.20
CA GLY A 101 -9.15 -13.39 -10.37
C GLY A 101 -8.98 -12.82 -8.96
N ASP A 102 -7.88 -13.20 -8.32
CA ASP A 102 -7.65 -12.91 -6.90
C ASP A 102 -7.14 -11.49 -6.64
N THR A 103 -7.39 -11.03 -5.41
CA THR A 103 -6.68 -9.89 -4.82
C THR A 103 -5.50 -10.41 -4.02
N THR A 104 -4.30 -9.96 -4.37
CA THR A 104 -3.08 -10.28 -3.64
C THR A 104 -2.66 -9.09 -2.79
N ILE A 105 -2.36 -9.36 -1.52
CA ILE A 105 -1.80 -8.40 -0.58
C ILE A 105 -0.45 -8.92 -0.13
N SER A 106 0.62 -8.20 -0.42
CA SER A 106 1.93 -8.47 0.18
C SER A 106 2.23 -7.49 1.29
N LEU A 107 2.91 -7.96 2.33
CA LEU A 107 3.33 -7.15 3.47
C LEU A 107 4.86 -7.19 3.56
N THR A 108 5.47 -6.02 3.46
CA THR A 108 6.93 -5.85 3.49
C THR A 108 7.34 -4.93 4.63
N TRP A 109 8.40 -5.28 5.35
CA TRP A 109 8.93 -4.50 6.47
C TRP A 109 10.44 -4.69 6.60
N GLN A 110 11.09 -3.76 7.30
CA GLN A 110 12.51 -3.87 7.61
C GLN A 110 12.68 -4.63 8.92
N THR A 111 13.51 -5.67 8.92
CA THR A 111 13.75 -6.43 10.15
C THR A 111 14.35 -5.54 11.25
N GLY A 112 13.79 -5.64 12.46
CA GLY A 112 14.20 -4.90 13.64
C GLY A 112 13.47 -3.57 13.86
N THR A 113 12.55 -3.19 12.96
CA THR A 113 11.87 -1.89 13.04
C THR A 113 10.52 -1.95 13.73
N LEU A 114 9.97 -3.13 14.00
CA LEU A 114 8.68 -3.27 14.67
C LEU A 114 8.81 -3.15 16.20
N GLY A 115 10.03 -3.20 16.75
CA GLY A 115 10.27 -3.19 18.18
C GLY A 115 9.80 -4.47 18.90
N LEU A 116 9.57 -5.55 18.14
CA LEU A 116 9.09 -6.84 18.63
C LEU A 116 10.18 -7.90 18.54
N LYS A 117 10.26 -8.81 19.51
CA LYS A 117 11.21 -9.94 19.46
C LYS A 117 10.87 -10.96 18.37
N LYS A 118 9.58 -11.09 18.04
CA LYS A 118 9.02 -12.10 17.13
C LYS A 118 8.28 -11.41 15.98
N GLU A 119 9.00 -10.56 15.25
CA GLU A 119 8.41 -9.76 14.15
C GLU A 119 7.71 -10.63 13.10
N GLN A 120 8.32 -11.76 12.75
CA GLN A 120 7.75 -12.69 11.78
C GLN A 120 6.39 -13.25 12.25
N GLU A 121 6.26 -13.63 13.52
CA GLU A 121 5.00 -14.14 14.08
C GLU A 121 3.93 -13.06 14.07
N PHE A 122 4.30 -11.82 14.40
CA PHE A 122 3.39 -10.68 14.33
C PHE A 122 2.90 -10.43 12.90
N VAL A 123 3.80 -10.41 11.92
CA VAL A 123 3.42 -10.19 10.51
C VAL A 123 2.56 -11.33 9.99
N SER A 124 2.90 -12.59 10.29
CA SER A 124 2.08 -13.74 9.92
C SER A 124 0.69 -13.66 10.54
N PHE A 125 0.57 -13.22 11.80
CA PHE A 125 -0.72 -12.99 12.45
C PHE A 125 -1.54 -11.89 11.74
N VAL A 126 -0.90 -10.79 11.34
CA VAL A 126 -1.56 -9.73 10.56
C VAL A 126 -2.09 -10.27 9.23
N CYS A 127 -1.30 -11.06 8.49
CA CYS A 127 -1.76 -11.67 7.24
C CYS A 127 -2.96 -12.60 7.46
N GLN A 128 -2.94 -13.46 8.47
CA GLN A 128 -4.07 -14.33 8.82
C GLN A 128 -5.33 -13.53 9.17
N LEU A 129 -5.17 -12.41 9.88
CA LEU A 129 -6.28 -11.53 10.22
C LEU A 129 -6.90 -10.91 8.96
N LEU A 130 -6.07 -10.47 8.02
CA LEU A 130 -6.54 -9.94 6.74
C LEU A 130 -7.30 -11.01 5.94
N GLU A 131 -6.73 -12.20 5.77
CA GLU A 131 -7.39 -13.32 5.08
C GLU A 131 -8.77 -13.62 5.68
N LYS A 132 -8.86 -13.68 7.01
CA LYS A 132 -10.11 -13.89 7.72
C LYS A 132 -11.13 -12.77 7.43
N TYR A 133 -10.73 -11.50 7.57
CA TYR A 133 -11.65 -10.38 7.35
C TYR A 133 -12.12 -10.28 5.91
N PHE A 134 -11.23 -10.49 4.93
CA PHE A 134 -11.63 -10.48 3.53
C PHE A 134 -12.54 -11.67 3.18
N GLY A 135 -12.29 -12.85 3.78
CA GLY A 135 -13.17 -14.01 3.64
C GLY A 135 -14.56 -13.83 4.28
N GLU A 136 -14.68 -12.99 5.32
CA GLU A 136 -15.96 -12.68 5.97
C GLU A 136 -16.77 -11.59 5.24
N VAL A 137 -16.10 -10.76 4.43
CA VAL A 137 -16.71 -9.60 3.72
C VAL A 137 -17.05 -9.92 2.25
N ALA A 138 -16.41 -10.91 1.65
CA ALA A 138 -16.68 -11.41 0.29
C ALA A 138 -17.97 -12.25 0.21
#